data_AF-A0A5R2MYK8-F1
#
_entry.id   AF-A0A5R2MYK8-F1
#
_cell.length_a   1.000
_cell.length_b   1.000
_cell.length_c   1.000
_cell.angle_alpha   90.00
_cell.angle_beta   90.00
_cell.angle_gamma   90.00
#
_symmetry.space_group_name_H-M   'P 1'
#
loop_
_entity.id
_entity.type
_entity.pdbx_description
1 polymer ?
#
loop_
_entity_poly.entity_id
_entity_poly.type
_entity_poly.pdbx_seq_one_letter_code
_entity_poly.pdbx_strand_id
1 'polypeptide(L)'
;TNMALGAIPRRGRFRLDRRRMETEAAKVLDDLKIRVGSVRTQIGLLSGGERQIVAIARGVRMDLPIMLLDEPTAALGVRETAHVGEILGELRQQGKAVICISHDMDFVFRNSDSITVMRLGRS
;
A
#
# COMPACT_ATOMS: atom_id res chain seq x y z
N THR A 1 9.79 13.10 4.58
CA THR A 1 8.87 12.29 3.74
C THR A 1 7.58 12.03 4.47
N ASN A 2 6.44 12.21 3.80
CA ASN A 2 5.12 11.94 4.38
C ASN A 2 4.86 10.44 4.61
N MET A 3 5.72 9.55 4.12
CA MET A 3 5.68 8.11 4.42
C MET A 3 5.84 7.77 5.91
N ALA A 4 6.43 8.65 6.73
CA ALA A 4 6.57 8.42 8.16
C ALA A 4 5.32 8.80 9.00
N LEU A 5 4.26 9.33 8.37
CA LEU A 5 2.99 9.60 9.06
C LEU A 5 2.37 8.27 9.54
N GLY A 6 2.23 8.12 10.85
CA GLY A 6 1.80 6.91 11.55
C GLY A 6 2.84 6.38 12.55
N ALA A 7 4.12 6.57 12.26
CA ALA A 7 5.24 6.27 13.16
C ALA A 7 6.43 7.18 12.80
N ILE A 8 6.50 8.36 13.41
CA ILE A 8 7.52 9.38 13.10
C ILE A 8 8.77 9.11 13.95
N PRO A 9 9.91 8.73 13.34
CA PRO A 9 11.16 8.53 14.06
C PRO A 9 11.65 9.85 14.68
N ARG A 10 11.97 9.81 15.97
CA ARG A 10 12.51 10.95 16.72
C ARG A 10 13.90 10.63 17.25
N ARG A 11 14.79 11.62 17.18
CA ARG A 11 16.11 11.60 17.83
C ARG A 11 16.02 12.42 19.12
N GLY A 12 15.85 11.75 20.26
CA GLY A 12 15.52 12.39 21.54
C GLY A 12 14.07 12.92 21.58
N ARG A 13 13.72 13.73 22.59
CA ARG A 13 12.33 14.19 22.81
C ARG A 13 11.80 15.17 21.75
N PHE A 14 12.66 15.91 21.04
CA PHE A 14 12.24 17.07 20.25
C PHE A 14 12.67 17.09 18.79
N ARG A 15 13.63 16.26 18.35
CA ARG A 15 14.15 16.33 16.97
C ARG A 15 13.60 15.19 16.11
N LEU A 16 13.21 15.54 14.89
CA LEU A 16 12.81 14.58 13.85
C LEU A 16 14.05 13.91 13.27
N ASP A 17 14.08 12.57 13.19
CA ASP A 17 15.20 11.87 12.55
C ASP A 17 14.95 11.71 11.04
N ARG A 18 15.28 12.76 10.28
CA ARG A 18 15.08 12.78 8.82
C ARG A 18 15.88 11.69 8.09
N ARG A 19 17.10 11.37 8.56
CA ARG A 19 17.92 10.33 7.91
C ARG A 19 17.27 8.97 8.08
N ARG A 20 16.82 8.64 9.29
CA ARG A 20 16.11 7.40 9.55
C ARG A 20 14.79 7.31 8.77
N MET A 21 14.04 8.41 8.69
CA MET A 21 12.83 8.47 7.86
C MET A 21 13.11 8.21 6.37
N GLU A 22 14.20 8.75 5.84
CA GLU A 22 14.60 8.52 4.44
C GLU A 22 15.02 7.06 4.22
N THR A 23 15.82 6.49 5.13
CA THR A 23 16.24 5.08 5.05
C THR A 23 15.05 4.12 5.16
N GLU A 24 14.16 4.32 6.13
CA GLU A 24 12.97 3.47 6.30
C GLU A 24 12.00 3.61 5.12
N ALA A 25 11.84 4.82 4.58
CA ALA A 25 11.03 5.06 3.40
C ALA A 25 11.64 4.42 2.14
N ALA A 26 12.95 4.52 1.95
CA ALA A 26 13.66 3.88 0.84
C ALA A 26 13.50 2.36 0.91
N LYS A 27 13.68 1.77 2.11
CA LYS A 27 13.54 0.34 2.32
C LYS A 27 12.13 -0.16 1.95
N VAL A 28 11.09 0.54 2.37
CA VAL A 28 9.70 0.17 2.07
C VAL A 28 9.40 0.23 0.57
N LEU A 29 9.91 1.26 -0.11
CA LEU A 29 9.75 1.35 -1.56
C LEU A 29 10.50 0.24 -2.28
N ASP A 30 11.67 -0.16 -1.78
CA ASP A 30 12.50 -1.21 -2.36
C ASP A 30 11.92 -2.61 -2.11
N ASP A 31 11.49 -2.88 -0.88
CA ASP A 31 10.79 -4.11 -0.47
C ASP A 31 9.55 -4.33 -1.34
N LEU A 32 8.83 -3.25 -1.62
CA LEU A 32 7.64 -3.28 -2.47
C LEU A 32 7.95 -3.01 -3.94
N LYS A 33 9.22 -2.96 -4.38
CA LYS A 33 9.65 -2.74 -5.79
C LYS A 33 9.00 -1.51 -6.48
N ILE A 34 8.65 -0.49 -5.70
CA ILE A 34 8.00 0.73 -6.16
C ILE A 34 9.05 1.67 -6.73
N ARG A 35 9.01 1.89 -8.05
CA ARG A 35 9.89 2.85 -8.73
C ARG A 35 9.29 4.25 -8.69
N VAL A 36 9.36 4.91 -7.54
CA VAL A 36 9.15 6.36 -7.44
C VAL A 36 10.51 7.05 -7.52
N GLY A 37 10.67 7.98 -8.47
CA GLY A 37 11.99 8.51 -8.87
C GLY A 37 12.88 8.97 -7.71
N SER A 38 12.31 9.61 -6.69
CA SER A 38 13.02 9.88 -5.44
C SER A 38 12.12 9.68 -4.24
N VAL A 39 12.67 9.09 -3.18
CA VAL A 39 12.02 9.06 -1.86
C VAL A 39 11.71 10.49 -1.37
N ARG A 40 12.46 11.51 -1.81
CA ARG A 40 12.23 12.91 -1.46
C ARG A 40 11.13 13.59 -2.29
N THR A 41 10.65 12.96 -3.36
CA THR A 41 9.58 13.52 -4.19
C THR A 41 8.34 13.75 -3.34
N GLN A 42 7.76 14.94 -3.46
CA GLN A 42 6.52 15.26 -2.75
C GLN A 42 5.39 14.37 -3.28
N ILE A 43 4.57 13.83 -2.39
CA ILE A 43 3.43 12.97 -2.77
C ILE A 43 2.51 13.66 -3.78
N GLY A 44 2.35 14.98 -3.71
CA GLY A 44 1.54 15.76 -4.65
C GLY A 44 2.05 15.73 -6.10
N LEU A 45 3.33 15.39 -6.32
CA LEU A 45 3.95 15.27 -7.65
C LEU A 45 3.85 13.85 -8.22
N LEU A 46 3.40 12.87 -7.42
CA LEU A 46 3.19 11.51 -7.87
C LEU A 46 1.88 11.40 -8.66
N SER A 47 1.84 10.52 -9.66
CA SER A 47 0.61 10.12 -10.35
C SER A 47 -0.41 9.52 -9.36
N GLY A 48 -1.69 9.45 -9.77
CA GLY A 48 -2.73 8.83 -8.95
C GLY A 48 -2.35 7.42 -8.50
N GLY A 49 -1.82 6.61 -9.43
CA GLY A 49 -1.42 5.25 -9.13
C GLY A 49 -0.20 5.13 -8.23
N GLU A 50 0.83 5.95 -8.44
CA GLU A 50 1.98 6.00 -7.53
C GLU A 50 1.57 6.41 -6.11
N ARG A 51 0.62 7.36 -5.96
CA ARG A 51 0.09 7.73 -4.64
C ARG A 51 -0.63 6.56 -3.97
N GLN A 52 -1.38 5.79 -4.73
CA GLN A 52 -2.13 4.64 -4.23
C GLN A 52 -1.20 3.52 -3.77
N ILE A 53 -0.19 3.20 -4.58
CA ILE A 53 0.86 2.24 -4.22
C ILE A 53 1.61 2.68 -2.96
N VAL A 54 1.97 3.97 -2.84
CA VAL A 54 2.59 4.52 -1.61
C VAL A 54 1.64 4.44 -0.40
N ALA A 55 0.33 4.57 -0.59
CA ALA A 55 -0.64 4.42 0.49
C ALA A 55 -0.73 2.98 1.00
N ILE A 56 -0.79 2.00 0.07
CA ILE A 56 -0.74 0.57 0.38
C ILE A 56 0.57 0.27 1.14
N ALA A 57 1.70 0.73 0.62
CA ALA A 57 3.02 0.56 1.22
C ALA A 57 3.10 1.04 2.68
N ARG A 58 2.49 2.19 2.97
CA ARG A 58 2.41 2.70 4.34
C ARG A 58 1.59 1.79 5.24
N GLY A 59 0.48 1.25 4.74
CA GLY A 59 -0.35 0.28 5.46
C GLY A 59 0.41 -1.01 5.78
N VAL A 60 1.12 -1.57 4.80
CA VAL A 60 1.97 -2.76 4.98
C VAL A 60 2.99 -2.55 6.10
N ARG A 61 3.63 -1.38 6.12
CA ARG A 61 4.64 -1.01 7.12
C ARG A 61 4.09 -0.86 8.55
N MET A 62 2.78 -0.66 8.72
CA MET A 62 2.16 -0.61 10.04
C MET A 62 2.01 -2.00 10.69
N ASP A 63 2.32 -3.06 9.95
CA ASP A 63 2.29 -4.44 10.41
C ASP A 63 0.94 -4.85 11.05
N LEU A 64 -0.14 -4.43 10.41
CA LEU A 64 -1.49 -4.69 10.89
C LEU A 64 -1.91 -6.14 10.62
N PRO A 65 -2.66 -6.78 11.53
CA PRO A 65 -3.18 -8.14 11.33
C PRO A 65 -4.26 -8.19 10.25
N ILE A 66 -4.98 -7.08 10.03
CA ILE A 66 -6.08 -6.96 9.06
C ILE A 66 -5.90 -5.66 8.27
N MET A 67 -6.02 -5.74 6.95
CA MET A 67 -5.94 -4.60 6.03
C MET A 67 -7.21 -4.52 5.17
N LEU A 68 -7.91 -3.38 5.24
CA LEU A 68 -9.07 -3.08 4.41
C LEU A 68 -8.66 -2.13 3.28
N LEU A 69 -8.98 -2.50 2.05
CA LEU A 69 -8.66 -1.74 0.85
C LEU A 69 -9.93 -1.46 0.06
N ASP A 70 -10.25 -0.18 -0.09
CA ASP A 70 -11.37 0.29 -0.90
C ASP A 70 -10.87 0.69 -2.29
N GLU A 71 -11.31 -0.03 -3.31
CA GLU A 71 -10.92 0.13 -4.73
C GLU A 71 -9.41 0.33 -4.94
N PRO A 72 -8.56 -0.64 -4.51
CA PRO A 72 -7.09 -0.48 -4.48
C PRO A 72 -6.43 -0.34 -5.85
N THR A 73 -7.15 -0.61 -6.92
CA THR A 73 -6.67 -0.60 -8.31
C THR A 73 -7.31 0.51 -9.15
N ALA A 74 -8.11 1.39 -8.53
CA ALA A 74 -8.74 2.51 -9.22
C ALA A 74 -7.68 3.41 -9.87
N ALA A 75 -7.85 3.70 -11.16
CA ALA A 75 -6.92 4.52 -11.96
C ALA A 75 -5.48 3.96 -12.05
N LEU A 76 -5.28 2.66 -11.82
CA LEU A 76 -4.03 1.95 -12.10
C LEU A 76 -4.02 1.38 -13.52
N GLY A 77 -2.83 1.36 -14.13
CA GLY A 77 -2.59 0.61 -15.36
C GLY A 77 -2.41 -0.88 -15.07
N VAL A 78 -2.34 -1.69 -16.13
CA VAL A 78 -2.22 -3.15 -16.03
C VAL A 78 -0.99 -3.57 -15.20
N ARG A 79 0.13 -2.86 -15.35
CA ARG A 79 1.38 -3.16 -14.63
C ARG A 79 1.25 -2.83 -13.15
N GLU A 80 0.67 -1.68 -12.82
CA GLU A 80 0.46 -1.24 -11.45
C GLU A 80 -0.57 -2.13 -10.73
N THR A 81 -1.64 -2.54 -11.41
CA THR A 81 -2.64 -3.48 -10.87
C THR A 81 -2.03 -4.85 -10.58
N ALA A 82 -1.21 -5.39 -11.48
CA ALA A 82 -0.50 -6.65 -11.25
C ALA A 82 0.41 -6.54 -10.02
N HIS A 83 1.09 -5.40 -9.89
CA HIS A 83 1.99 -5.14 -8.78
C HIS A 83 1.26 -5.02 -7.43
N VAL A 84 0.07 -4.39 -7.39
CA VAL A 84 -0.79 -4.45 -6.20
C VAL A 84 -1.11 -5.90 -5.83
N GLY A 85 -1.43 -6.74 -6.81
CA GLY A 85 -1.66 -8.18 -6.60
C GLY A 85 -0.48 -8.91 -5.97
N GLU A 86 0.75 -8.62 -6.41
CA GLU A 86 1.98 -9.17 -5.80
C GLU A 86 2.07 -8.81 -4.31
N ILE A 87 1.82 -7.54 -3.96
CA ILE A 87 1.84 -7.06 -2.57
C ILE A 87 0.78 -7.79 -1.73
N LEU A 88 -0.44 -7.99 -2.27
CA LEU A 88 -1.48 -8.74 -1.56
C LEU A 88 -1.06 -10.20 -1.31
N GLY A 89 -0.41 -10.83 -2.29
CA GLY A 89 0.15 -12.17 -2.17
C GLY A 89 1.22 -12.28 -1.08
N GLU A 90 2.11 -11.30 -0.99
CA GLU A 90 3.13 -11.23 0.08
C GLU A 90 2.50 -11.04 1.46
N LEU A 91 1.50 -10.17 1.59
CA LEU A 91 0.77 -9.98 2.85
C LEU A 91 0.08 -11.26 3.31
N ARG A 92 -0.54 -11.99 2.38
CA ARG A 92 -1.14 -13.30 2.64
C ARG A 92 -0.08 -14.30 3.14
N GLN A 93 1.09 -14.36 2.52
CA GLN A 93 2.18 -15.25 2.95
C GLN A 93 2.69 -14.91 4.36
N GLN A 94 2.59 -13.65 4.77
CA GLN A 94 2.88 -13.21 6.15
C GLN A 94 1.76 -13.53 7.15
N GLY A 95 0.66 -14.18 6.72
CA GLY A 95 -0.48 -14.51 7.58
C GLY A 95 -1.40 -13.33 7.88
N LYS A 96 -1.34 -12.25 7.10
CA LYS A 96 -2.21 -11.09 7.26
C LYS A 96 -3.52 -11.29 6.51
N ALA A 97 -4.63 -10.86 7.11
CA ALA A 97 -5.92 -10.84 6.43
C ALA A 97 -6.07 -9.57 5.60
N VAL A 98 -6.46 -9.71 4.33
CA VAL A 98 -6.75 -8.57 3.45
C VAL A 98 -8.20 -8.65 2.99
N ILE A 99 -8.93 -7.55 3.13
CA ILE A 99 -10.28 -7.38 2.60
C ILE A 99 -10.21 -6.30 1.53
N CYS A 100 -10.52 -6.66 0.29
CA CYS A 100 -10.56 -5.73 -0.84
C CYS A 100 -12.01 -5.54 -1.31
N ILE A 101 -12.39 -4.28 -1.51
CA ILE A 101 -13.62 -3.91 -2.20
C ILE A 101 -13.21 -3.54 -3.63
N SER A 102 -13.77 -4.21 -4.62
CA SER A 102 -13.52 -3.84 -6.02
C SER A 102 -14.66 -4.23 -6.96
N HIS A 103 -14.83 -3.45 -8.01
CA HIS A 103 -15.66 -3.78 -9.17
C HIS A 103 -14.85 -4.40 -10.34
N ASP A 104 -13.52 -4.48 -10.23
CA ASP A 104 -12.66 -5.17 -11.21
C ASP A 104 -12.68 -6.69 -10.96
N MET A 105 -13.57 -7.38 -11.68
CA MET A 105 -13.74 -8.84 -11.56
C MET A 105 -12.46 -9.61 -11.87
N ASP A 106 -11.68 -9.12 -12.82
CA ASP A 106 -10.45 -9.72 -13.29
C ASP A 106 -9.39 -9.71 -12.18
N PHE A 107 -9.26 -8.59 -11.48
CA PHE A 107 -8.43 -8.46 -10.29
C PHE A 107 -8.93 -9.33 -9.14
N VAL A 108 -10.24 -9.30 -8.86
CA VAL A 108 -10.86 -10.07 -7.78
C VAL A 108 -10.63 -11.56 -7.95
N PHE A 109 -10.88 -12.12 -9.14
CA PHE A 109 -10.71 -13.56 -9.39
C PHE A 109 -9.25 -14.01 -9.29
N ARG A 110 -8.29 -13.15 -9.61
CA ARG A 110 -6.86 -13.48 -9.54
C ARG A 110 -6.28 -13.44 -8.12
N ASN A 111 -6.81 -12.57 -7.26
CA ASN A 111 -6.16 -12.23 -5.98
C ASN A 111 -6.98 -12.57 -4.72
N SER A 112 -8.16 -13.18 -4.86
CA SER A 112 -9.04 -13.47 -3.72
C SER A 112 -9.12 -14.96 -3.42
N ASP A 113 -9.06 -15.30 -2.12
CA ASP A 113 -9.33 -16.66 -1.63
C ASP A 113 -10.82 -16.93 -1.46
N SER A 114 -11.59 -15.89 -1.15
CA SER A 114 -13.04 -15.93 -1.00
C SER A 114 -13.64 -14.65 -1.55
N ILE A 115 -14.82 -14.76 -2.15
CA ILE A 115 -15.52 -13.63 -2.78
C ILE A 115 -16.92 -13.57 -2.19
N THR A 116 -17.34 -12.37 -1.79
CA THR A 116 -18.69 -12.07 -1.31
C THR A 116 -19.27 -10.96 -2.16
N VAL A 117 -20.50 -11.14 -2.65
CA VAL A 117 -21.18 -10.16 -3.51
C VAL A 117 -22.30 -9.49 -2.72
N MET A 118 -22.21 -8.18 -2.55
CA MET A 118 -23.26 -7.41 -1.88
C MET A 118 -24.30 -6.90 -2.88
N ARG A 119 -25.59 -7.16 -2.62
CA ARG A 119 -26.73 -6.60 -3.34
C ARG A 119 -27.71 -5.97 -2.36
N LEU A 120 -27.98 -4.67 -2.52
CA LEU A 120 -28.91 -3.91 -1.65
C LEU A 120 -28.58 -4.06 -0.15
N GLY A 121 -27.29 -4.05 0.21
CA GLY A 121 -26.82 -4.18 1.59
C GLY A 121 -26.83 -5.60 2.16
N ARG A 122 -27.05 -6.63 1.33
CA ARG A 122 -27.01 -8.05 1.73
C ARG A 122 -25.93 -8.79 0.95
N SER A 123 -25.12 -9.57 1.67
CA SER A 123 -24.05 -10.44 1.15
C SER A 123 -24.52 -11.87 0.94
#